data_AF-A0A956AFX7-F1
#
_entry.id   AF-A0A956AFX7-F1
#
_cell.length_a   1.000
_cell.length_b   1.000
_cell.length_c   1.000
_cell.angle_alpha   90.00
_cell.angle_beta   90.00
_cell.angle_gamma   90.00
#
_symmetry.space_group_name_H-M   'P 1'
#
loop_
_entity.id
_entity.type
_entity.pdbx_description
1 polymer ?
#
loop_
_entity_poly.entity_id
_entity_poly.type
_entity_poly.pdbx_seq_one_letter_code
_entity_poly.pdbx_strand_id
1 'polypeptide(L)'
;AVEPRRPAGPPFDAGRASERGTYLDLGPDGVAAVARLDMGRAVAFLNEDAELRFQLHATPEGPVVGLLLVHQDASGATDDHVFWPIADETPDGEALLERLEAAFEVNVRLYDPAGEGLGHRRFQAPLESNVGTARIVLLGAEGDRALARRLTLAPDFDRVGRLRHNFTADSFADVLSAADARLALGIIGYWSTPERRDYLLRIKAFPEIWFEAMTRRVLRQALDFGLAMEPHLRQRSLELKLAQNSAALLRRSLANFAEVNLNLKPSGLDPLDVWDNWEALLAHAEELDLRVDEEIEELAARAMERARQAAQSVVEPAEIHLADESIELEEVLELGDLADEDLLSLLGRPNGRLDATLALLQKGDAIYVPAIFDAIKTMGRDELLSAVPAALALGPAFEAHFLGGLRSRRTSLRLAAALFLSEIRSERATGPLLAQASGAPETEWAVLSRAAARMGRRIVGPALDLVSAEGDPGDRIAYTLALLGGEARGALAAARDQRTDARVRACLTAAIDRMNEVSFGDAADFTERLADAFAAAGPDLIGPDFEEVLESVDLGPGASMSDLETDVNLDGLDE
;
A
#
# COMPACT_ATOMS: atom_id res chain seq x y z
N ALA A 1 -15.52 -22.37 -37.55
CA ALA A 1 -15.03 -23.70 -37.18
C ALA A 1 -13.55 -23.76 -37.54
N VAL A 2 -12.68 -23.58 -36.55
CA VAL A 2 -11.24 -23.73 -36.73
C VAL A 2 -10.99 -25.24 -36.86
N GLU A 3 -10.41 -25.69 -37.97
CA GLU A 3 -9.98 -27.10 -38.10
C GLU A 3 -9.03 -27.42 -36.93
N PRO A 4 -9.29 -28.49 -36.15
CA PRO A 4 -8.39 -28.89 -35.08
C PRO A 4 -7.05 -29.28 -35.71
N ARG A 5 -6.06 -28.38 -35.61
CA ARG A 5 -4.68 -28.70 -35.95
C ARG A 5 -4.30 -29.91 -35.11
N ARG A 6 -3.93 -31.02 -35.76
CA ARG A 6 -3.39 -32.20 -35.08
C ARG A 6 -2.32 -31.74 -34.08
N PRO A 7 -2.36 -32.17 -32.81
CA PRO A 7 -1.38 -31.74 -31.82
C PRO A 7 0.00 -32.24 -32.24
N ALA A 8 0.86 -31.32 -32.67
CA ALA A 8 2.27 -31.57 -32.91
C ALA A 8 3.00 -31.28 -31.59
N GLY A 9 3.07 -32.28 -30.71
CA GLY A 9 3.77 -32.16 -29.44
C GLY A 9 3.96 -33.51 -28.76
N PRO A 10 4.93 -33.63 -27.83
CA PRO A 10 5.04 -34.81 -26.97
C PRO A 10 3.79 -34.96 -26.09
N PRO A 11 3.46 -36.17 -25.61
CA PRO A 11 2.39 -36.37 -24.64
C PRO A 11 2.69 -35.64 -23.32
N PHE A 12 1.64 -35.33 -22.55
CA PHE A 12 1.79 -34.73 -21.22
C PHE A 12 2.59 -35.65 -20.28
N ASP A 13 3.64 -35.11 -19.64
CA ASP A 13 4.46 -35.87 -18.70
C ASP A 13 3.93 -35.72 -17.27
N ALA A 14 3.12 -36.69 -16.84
CA ALA A 14 2.55 -36.72 -15.49
C ALA A 14 3.61 -36.86 -14.38
N GLY A 15 4.81 -37.37 -14.68
CA GLY A 15 5.87 -37.52 -13.69
C GLY A 15 6.57 -36.21 -13.33
N ARG A 16 6.49 -35.21 -14.22
CA ARG A 16 7.04 -33.86 -14.00
C ARG A 16 6.02 -32.86 -13.47
N ALA A 17 4.74 -33.17 -13.64
CA ALA A 17 3.66 -32.27 -13.30
C ALA A 17 3.58 -32.04 -11.78
N SER A 18 3.35 -30.78 -11.40
CA SER A 18 2.92 -30.43 -10.06
C SER A 18 1.54 -31.03 -9.75
N GLU A 19 1.11 -30.95 -8.49
CA GLU A 19 -0.25 -31.33 -8.08
C GLU A 19 -1.35 -30.60 -8.88
N ARG A 20 -1.03 -29.41 -9.42
CA ARG A 20 -1.91 -28.60 -10.27
C ARG A 20 -1.87 -28.98 -11.75
N GLY A 21 -1.15 -30.03 -12.12
CA GLY A 21 -1.01 -30.45 -13.51
C GLY A 21 -0.17 -29.48 -14.36
N THR A 22 0.76 -28.74 -13.73
CA THR A 22 1.62 -27.78 -14.43
C THR A 22 3.09 -28.12 -14.28
N TYR A 23 3.90 -27.86 -15.30
CA TYR A 23 5.36 -27.93 -15.23
C TYR A 23 6.03 -27.00 -16.26
N LEU A 24 7.30 -26.69 -16.03
CA LEU A 24 8.15 -25.97 -16.96
C LEU A 24 9.14 -26.94 -17.62
N ASP A 25 9.44 -26.69 -18.88
CA ASP A 25 10.37 -27.49 -19.66
C ASP A 25 11.33 -26.59 -20.46
N LEU A 26 12.61 -26.95 -20.45
CA LEU A 26 13.63 -26.28 -21.24
C LEU A 26 14.00 -27.18 -22.41
N GLY A 27 13.36 -26.94 -23.56
CA GLY A 27 13.56 -27.71 -24.78
C GLY A 27 14.54 -27.05 -25.76
N PRO A 28 14.83 -27.72 -26.88
CA PRO A 28 15.63 -27.13 -27.97
C PRO A 28 14.98 -25.87 -28.56
N ASP A 29 13.64 -25.80 -28.53
CA ASP A 29 12.84 -24.69 -29.04
C ASP A 29 12.65 -23.54 -28.03
N GLY A 30 13.29 -23.62 -26.86
CA GLY A 30 13.19 -22.62 -25.79
C GLY A 30 12.38 -23.09 -24.59
N VAL A 31 11.81 -22.13 -23.84
CA VAL A 31 11.03 -22.40 -22.63
C VAL A 31 9.62 -22.81 -23.01
N ALA A 32 9.14 -23.93 -22.48
CA ALA A 32 7.76 -24.36 -22.59
C ALA A 32 7.07 -24.37 -21.22
N ALA A 33 5.93 -23.70 -21.13
CA ALA A 33 5.06 -23.74 -19.96
C ALA A 33 3.89 -24.68 -20.26
N VAL A 34 3.82 -25.79 -19.53
CA VAL A 34 2.86 -26.87 -19.81
C VAL A 34 1.79 -26.90 -18.73
N ALA A 35 0.53 -26.91 -19.13
CA ALA A 35 -0.60 -27.06 -18.20
C ALA A 35 -1.64 -28.05 -18.70
N ARG A 36 -2.20 -28.79 -17.75
CA ARG A 36 -3.37 -29.64 -17.93
C ARG A 36 -4.60 -28.96 -17.37
N LEU A 37 -5.58 -28.66 -18.22
CA LEU A 37 -6.76 -27.85 -17.89
C LEU A 37 -8.04 -28.49 -18.46
N ASP A 38 -9.18 -28.07 -17.95
CA ASP A 38 -10.47 -28.39 -18.59
C ASP A 38 -10.54 -27.81 -20.00
N MET A 39 -11.19 -28.54 -20.91
CA MET A 39 -11.27 -28.19 -22.33
C MET A 39 -11.74 -26.74 -22.56
N GLY A 40 -12.78 -26.28 -21.83
CA GLY A 40 -13.30 -24.92 -21.96
C GLY A 40 -12.26 -23.84 -21.60
N ARG A 41 -11.56 -24.02 -20.48
CA ARG A 41 -10.50 -23.10 -20.03
C ARG A 41 -9.33 -23.07 -21.00
N ALA A 42 -8.89 -24.25 -21.46
CA ALA A 42 -7.80 -24.34 -22.44
C ALA A 42 -8.17 -23.66 -23.77
N VAL A 43 -9.41 -23.83 -24.25
CA VAL A 43 -9.91 -23.19 -25.46
C VAL A 43 -9.95 -21.67 -25.33
N ALA A 44 -10.32 -21.13 -24.16
CA ALA A 44 -10.28 -19.68 -23.89
C ALA A 44 -8.85 -19.13 -24.01
N PHE A 45 -7.88 -19.69 -23.29
CA PHE A 45 -6.46 -19.27 -23.38
C PHE A 45 -5.87 -19.35 -24.80
N LEU A 46 -6.32 -20.32 -25.60
CA LEU A 46 -5.83 -20.50 -26.98
C LEU A 46 -6.45 -19.54 -27.99
N ASN A 47 -7.70 -19.14 -27.80
CA ASN A 47 -8.48 -18.41 -28.83
C ASN A 47 -8.84 -16.98 -28.46
N GLU A 48 -8.77 -16.60 -27.19
CA GLU A 48 -9.18 -15.29 -26.67
C GLU A 48 -7.97 -14.45 -26.23
N ASP A 49 -8.23 -13.29 -25.60
CA ASP A 49 -7.15 -12.42 -25.15
C ASP A 49 -6.48 -13.01 -23.91
N ALA A 50 -5.19 -13.29 -24.06
CA ALA A 50 -4.39 -13.90 -23.02
C ALA A 50 -3.03 -13.24 -23.00
N GLU A 51 -2.54 -13.02 -21.79
CA GLU A 51 -1.26 -12.36 -21.53
C GLU A 51 -0.41 -13.30 -20.68
N LEU A 52 0.89 -13.38 -21.01
CA LEU A 52 1.86 -14.11 -20.20
C LEU A 52 2.75 -13.11 -19.47
N ARG A 53 2.77 -13.23 -18.15
CA ARG A 53 3.52 -12.37 -17.23
C ARG A 53 4.67 -13.15 -16.61
N PHE A 54 5.81 -12.48 -16.43
CA PHE A 54 6.90 -12.94 -15.56
C PHE A 54 6.83 -12.17 -14.24
N GLN A 55 6.63 -12.88 -13.14
CA GLN A 55 6.39 -12.26 -11.84
C GLN A 55 7.49 -12.58 -10.84
N LEU A 56 7.76 -11.63 -9.94
CA LEU A 56 8.56 -11.80 -8.74
C LEU A 56 7.71 -11.40 -7.52
N HIS A 57 7.37 -12.37 -6.69
CA HIS A 57 6.61 -12.19 -5.46
C HIS A 57 7.56 -12.17 -4.26
N ALA A 58 7.38 -11.22 -3.36
CA ALA A 58 8.04 -11.24 -2.05
C ALA A 58 7.11 -11.93 -1.03
N THR A 59 7.60 -12.99 -0.39
CA THR A 59 6.85 -13.69 0.68
C THR A 59 7.64 -13.60 1.99
N PRO A 60 7.01 -13.88 3.16
CA PRO A 60 7.74 -13.96 4.43
C PRO A 60 8.88 -14.98 4.41
N GLU A 61 8.77 -16.02 3.59
CA GLU A 61 9.73 -17.11 3.48
C GLU A 61 10.79 -16.87 2.40
N GLY A 62 10.72 -15.73 1.71
CA GLY A 62 11.65 -15.34 0.65
C GLY A 62 10.96 -15.06 -0.69
N PRO A 63 11.72 -14.58 -1.69
CA PRO A 63 11.18 -14.29 -3.01
C PRO A 63 10.87 -15.54 -3.84
N VAL A 64 9.87 -15.42 -4.71
CA VAL A 64 9.49 -16.45 -5.68
C VAL A 64 9.31 -15.84 -7.05
N VAL A 65 9.91 -16.44 -8.06
CA VAL A 65 9.66 -16.11 -9.45
C VAL A 65 8.74 -17.13 -10.12
N GLY A 66 7.97 -16.69 -11.11
CA GLY A 66 7.12 -17.59 -11.87
C GLY A 66 6.52 -16.96 -13.12
N LEU A 67 5.93 -17.80 -13.95
CA LEU A 67 5.14 -17.38 -15.09
C LEU A 67 3.66 -17.41 -14.71
N LEU A 68 2.91 -16.37 -15.07
CA LEU A 68 1.46 -16.29 -14.90
C LEU A 68 0.82 -16.08 -16.27
N LEU A 69 0.03 -17.05 -16.72
CA LEU A 69 -0.85 -16.87 -17.87
C LEU A 69 -2.18 -16.37 -17.35
N VAL A 70 -2.62 -15.20 -17.82
CA VAL A 70 -3.92 -14.62 -17.48
C VAL A 70 -4.82 -14.61 -18.70
N HIS A 71 -6.08 -14.92 -18.49
CA HIS A 71 -7.15 -14.67 -19.44
C HIS A 71 -7.80 -13.34 -19.06
N GLN A 72 -8.20 -12.57 -20.07
CA GLN A 72 -8.89 -11.31 -19.86
C GLN A 72 -10.26 -11.37 -20.51
N ASP A 73 -11.29 -10.95 -19.77
CA ASP A 73 -12.63 -10.80 -20.31
C ASP A 73 -12.72 -9.59 -21.26
N ALA A 74 -13.89 -9.37 -21.85
CA ALA A 74 -14.12 -8.25 -22.77
C ALA A 74 -13.95 -6.86 -22.13
N SER A 75 -13.92 -6.76 -20.80
CA SER A 75 -13.65 -5.52 -20.06
C SER A 75 -12.16 -5.32 -19.73
N GLY A 76 -11.30 -6.31 -20.06
CA GLY A 76 -9.89 -6.34 -19.70
C GLY A 76 -9.63 -6.81 -18.27
N ALA A 77 -10.66 -7.27 -17.55
CA ALA A 77 -10.51 -7.81 -16.20
C ALA A 77 -10.04 -9.27 -16.27
N THR A 78 -9.16 -9.66 -15.35
CA THR A 78 -8.70 -11.05 -15.25
C THR A 78 -9.77 -11.90 -14.58
N ASP A 79 -10.27 -12.89 -15.31
CA ASP A 79 -11.29 -13.84 -14.87
C ASP A 79 -10.72 -15.26 -14.62
N ASP A 80 -9.63 -15.62 -15.28
CA ASP A 80 -8.93 -16.90 -15.07
C ASP A 80 -7.40 -16.75 -15.17
N HIS A 81 -6.66 -17.63 -14.50
CA HIS A 81 -5.20 -17.66 -14.55
C HIS A 81 -4.59 -19.05 -14.27
N VAL A 82 -3.37 -19.24 -14.78
CA VAL A 82 -2.52 -20.42 -14.53
C VAL A 82 -1.11 -19.96 -14.16
N PHE A 83 -0.55 -20.52 -13.08
CA PHE A 83 0.75 -20.11 -12.55
C PHE A 83 1.76 -21.26 -12.56
N TRP A 84 2.99 -20.96 -12.98
CA TRP A 84 4.14 -21.86 -12.97
C TRP A 84 5.26 -21.25 -12.14
N PRO A 85 5.46 -21.68 -10.88
CA PRO A 85 6.61 -21.23 -10.12
C PRO A 85 7.89 -21.82 -10.70
N ILE A 86 8.96 -21.04 -10.72
CA ILE A 86 10.29 -21.48 -11.15
C ILE A 86 11.08 -21.85 -9.90
N ALA A 87 11.69 -23.03 -9.88
CA ALA A 87 12.58 -23.47 -8.82
C ALA A 87 14.01 -22.98 -9.10
N ASP A 88 14.24 -21.69 -8.85
CA ASP A 88 15.46 -20.95 -9.18
C ASP A 88 16.74 -21.51 -8.53
N GLU A 89 16.61 -22.25 -7.44
CA GLU A 89 17.74 -22.92 -6.79
C GLU A 89 18.22 -24.19 -7.49
N THR A 90 17.47 -24.67 -8.50
CA THR A 90 17.82 -25.87 -9.27
C THR A 90 18.59 -25.49 -10.54
N PRO A 91 19.50 -26.36 -11.04
CA PRO A 91 20.19 -26.10 -12.29
C PRO A 91 19.26 -25.85 -13.49
N ASP A 92 18.12 -26.57 -13.54
CA ASP A 92 17.13 -26.40 -14.60
C ASP A 92 16.38 -25.07 -14.47
N GLY A 93 16.04 -24.66 -13.24
CA GLY A 93 15.40 -23.37 -12.97
C GLY A 93 16.31 -22.19 -13.32
N GLU A 94 17.59 -22.27 -12.97
CA GLU A 94 18.56 -21.26 -13.35
C GLU A 94 18.76 -21.19 -14.86
N ALA A 95 18.87 -22.34 -15.54
CA ALA A 95 18.96 -22.39 -17.01
C ALA A 95 17.69 -21.84 -17.70
N LEU A 96 16.51 -22.03 -17.10
CA LEU A 96 15.26 -21.40 -17.56
C LEU A 96 15.33 -19.88 -17.44
N LEU A 97 15.77 -19.34 -16.30
CA LEU A 97 15.90 -17.91 -16.09
C LEU A 97 16.93 -17.27 -17.02
N GLU A 98 18.10 -17.91 -17.19
CA GLU A 98 19.11 -17.47 -18.17
C GLU A 98 18.55 -17.43 -19.59
N ARG A 99 17.76 -18.43 -19.98
CA ARG A 99 17.13 -18.46 -21.30
C ARG A 99 16.11 -17.34 -21.47
N LEU A 100 15.27 -17.09 -20.47
CA LEU A 100 14.25 -16.03 -20.49
C LEU A 100 14.86 -14.62 -20.48
N GLU A 101 15.97 -14.43 -19.75
CA GLU A 101 16.71 -13.17 -19.76
C GLU A 101 17.39 -12.91 -21.11
N ALA A 102 17.90 -13.96 -21.78
CA ALA A 102 18.50 -13.81 -23.10
C ALA A 102 17.47 -13.46 -24.19
N ALA A 103 16.28 -14.06 -24.11
CA ALA A 103 15.13 -13.75 -24.95
C ALA A 103 13.85 -14.26 -24.29
N PHE A 104 12.91 -13.35 -24.01
CA PHE A 104 11.66 -13.74 -23.35
C PHE A 104 10.68 -14.31 -24.39
N GLU A 105 10.82 -15.60 -24.65
CA GLU A 105 9.97 -16.35 -25.55
C GLU A 105 9.49 -17.64 -24.88
N VAL A 106 8.18 -17.78 -24.72
CA VAL A 106 7.58 -18.93 -24.03
C VAL A 106 6.53 -19.60 -24.91
N ASN A 107 6.63 -20.92 -25.04
CA ASN A 107 5.64 -21.74 -25.71
C ASN A 107 4.71 -22.38 -24.68
N VAL A 108 3.51 -21.83 -24.52
CA VAL A 108 2.50 -22.40 -23.63
C VAL A 108 1.82 -23.57 -24.33
N ARG A 109 1.85 -24.76 -23.73
CA ARG A 109 1.21 -25.97 -24.26
C ARG A 109 0.11 -26.42 -23.32
N LEU A 110 -1.10 -26.57 -23.85
CA LEU A 110 -2.28 -26.92 -23.08
C LEU A 110 -2.75 -28.32 -23.43
N TYR A 111 -3.08 -29.10 -22.40
CA TYR A 111 -3.54 -30.47 -22.48
C TYR A 111 -4.88 -30.60 -21.76
N ASP A 112 -5.69 -31.55 -22.20
CA ASP A 112 -6.93 -31.91 -21.52
C ASP A 112 -6.68 -32.79 -20.27
N PRO A 113 -7.70 -33.09 -19.45
CA PRO A 113 -7.52 -33.94 -18.27
C PRO A 113 -7.00 -35.36 -18.58
N ALA A 114 -7.23 -35.87 -19.81
CA ALA A 114 -6.72 -37.17 -20.27
C ALA A 114 -5.24 -37.11 -20.69
N GLY A 115 -4.65 -35.92 -20.79
CA GLY A 115 -3.29 -35.69 -21.24
C GLY A 115 -3.15 -35.61 -22.76
N GLU A 116 -4.25 -35.48 -23.49
CA GLU A 116 -4.24 -35.23 -24.93
C GLU A 116 -3.95 -33.75 -25.20
N GLY A 117 -3.09 -33.48 -26.19
CA GLY A 117 -2.69 -32.12 -26.54
C GLY A 117 -3.84 -31.36 -27.21
N LEU A 118 -4.21 -30.22 -26.63
CA LEU A 118 -5.27 -29.35 -27.16
C LEU A 118 -4.71 -28.27 -28.09
N GLY A 119 -3.50 -27.79 -27.82
CA GLY A 119 -2.86 -26.77 -28.63
C GLY A 119 -1.69 -26.12 -27.93
N HIS A 120 -1.11 -25.13 -28.60
CA HIS A 120 -0.04 -24.33 -28.05
C HIS A 120 -0.07 -22.90 -28.57
N ARG A 121 0.42 -21.96 -27.77
CA ARG A 121 0.51 -20.52 -28.10
C ARG A 121 1.90 -20.01 -27.70
N ARG A 122 2.55 -19.29 -28.62
CA ARG A 122 3.84 -18.65 -28.36
C ARG A 122 3.59 -17.23 -27.86
N PHE A 123 4.25 -16.88 -26.77
CA PHE A 123 4.24 -15.55 -26.17
C PHE A 123 5.63 -14.94 -26.31
N GLN A 124 5.65 -13.67 -26.68
CA GLN A 124 6.84 -12.82 -26.76
C GLN A 124 6.47 -11.47 -26.15
N ALA A 125 7.30 -10.98 -25.24
CA ALA A 125 7.14 -9.70 -24.58
C ALA A 125 8.52 -9.18 -24.16
N PRO A 126 8.76 -7.86 -24.07
CA PRO A 126 10.08 -7.33 -23.74
C PRO A 126 10.37 -7.38 -22.23
N LEU A 127 10.37 -8.59 -21.66
CA LEU A 127 10.52 -8.84 -20.22
C LEU A 127 11.92 -9.30 -19.82
N GLU A 128 12.89 -9.28 -20.73
CA GLU A 128 14.28 -9.69 -20.48
C GLU A 128 14.88 -8.93 -19.28
N SER A 129 14.69 -7.60 -19.24
CA SER A 129 15.15 -6.74 -18.13
C SER A 129 14.48 -7.11 -16.80
N ASN A 130 13.18 -7.43 -16.83
CA ASN A 130 12.44 -7.85 -15.64
C ASN A 130 13.01 -9.18 -15.09
N VAL A 131 13.36 -10.13 -15.98
CA VAL A 131 14.00 -11.39 -15.58
C VAL A 131 15.38 -11.14 -14.98
N GLY A 132 16.23 -10.33 -15.63
CA GLY A 132 17.56 -10.00 -15.12
C GLY A 132 17.53 -9.32 -13.75
N THR A 133 16.65 -8.33 -13.57
CA THR A 133 16.43 -7.67 -12.26
C THR A 133 15.96 -8.66 -11.21
N ALA A 134 15.03 -9.57 -11.55
CA ALA A 134 14.57 -10.59 -10.62
C ALA A 134 15.68 -11.55 -10.21
N ARG A 135 16.54 -12.00 -11.14
CA ARG A 135 17.70 -12.85 -10.84
C ARG A 135 18.65 -12.19 -9.83
N ILE A 136 18.93 -10.89 -9.97
CA ILE A 136 19.75 -10.15 -9.00
C ILE A 136 19.12 -10.20 -7.60
N VAL A 137 17.81 -10.02 -7.50
CA VAL A 137 17.09 -10.12 -6.22
C VAL A 137 17.18 -11.54 -5.65
N LEU A 138 17.02 -12.57 -6.49
CA LEU A 138 17.11 -13.97 -6.06
C LEU A 138 18.49 -14.32 -5.49
N LEU A 139 19.58 -13.88 -6.14
CA LEU A 139 20.96 -14.11 -5.71
C LEU A 139 21.28 -13.52 -4.32
N GLY A 140 20.65 -12.41 -3.96
CA GLY A 140 20.88 -11.71 -2.69
C GLY A 140 19.92 -12.07 -1.57
N ALA A 141 18.89 -12.88 -1.84
CA ALA A 141 17.80 -13.09 -0.90
C ALA A 141 17.93 -14.41 -0.12
N GLU A 142 17.69 -14.32 1.19
CA GLU A 142 17.63 -15.44 2.12
C GLU A 142 16.20 -16.01 2.20
N GLY A 143 16.03 -17.17 2.87
CA GLY A 143 14.72 -17.79 3.14
C GLY A 143 14.53 -19.18 2.51
N ASP A 144 13.46 -19.87 2.90
CA ASP A 144 13.05 -21.18 2.35
C ASP A 144 12.24 -21.00 1.05
N ARG A 145 12.93 -21.08 -0.08
CA ARG A 145 12.33 -20.93 -1.41
C ARG A 145 11.30 -22.00 -1.73
N ALA A 146 11.45 -23.20 -1.18
CA ALA A 146 10.48 -24.27 -1.40
C ALA A 146 9.16 -23.97 -0.68
N LEU A 147 9.23 -23.48 0.56
CA LEU A 147 8.05 -23.04 1.31
C LEU A 147 7.41 -21.81 0.67
N ALA A 148 8.22 -20.81 0.29
CA ALA A 148 7.75 -19.61 -0.40
C ALA A 148 6.95 -19.97 -1.67
N ARG A 149 7.44 -20.90 -2.50
CA ARG A 149 6.70 -21.39 -3.66
C ARG A 149 5.37 -22.03 -3.30
N ARG A 150 5.30 -22.84 -2.23
CA ARG A 150 4.04 -23.41 -1.76
C ARG A 150 3.04 -22.34 -1.35
N LEU A 151 3.48 -21.29 -0.65
CA LEU A 151 2.64 -20.14 -0.29
C LEU A 151 2.10 -19.43 -1.53
N THR A 152 2.95 -19.16 -2.53
CA THR A 152 2.49 -18.55 -3.79
C THR A 152 1.56 -19.44 -4.60
N LEU A 153 1.52 -20.75 -4.32
CA LEU A 153 0.56 -21.69 -4.89
C LEU A 153 -0.74 -21.77 -4.08
N ALA A 154 -0.86 -21.21 -2.88
CA ALA A 154 -2.12 -21.28 -2.12
C ALA A 154 -3.28 -20.57 -2.86
N PRO A 155 -4.51 -21.14 -2.95
CA PRO A 155 -5.60 -20.57 -3.76
C PRO A 155 -5.93 -19.10 -3.48
N ASP A 156 -5.77 -18.68 -2.23
CA ASP A 156 -6.01 -17.34 -1.68
C ASP A 156 -4.85 -16.34 -1.91
N PHE A 157 -3.69 -16.80 -2.38
CA PHE A 157 -2.57 -15.92 -2.69
C PHE A 157 -2.88 -15.03 -3.90
N ASP A 158 -2.79 -13.71 -3.72
CA ASP A 158 -3.07 -12.73 -4.79
C ASP A 158 -1.92 -12.65 -5.81
N ARG A 159 -2.06 -13.40 -6.91
CA ARG A 159 -1.08 -13.40 -8.02
C ARG A 159 -1.37 -12.34 -9.06
N VAL A 160 -2.65 -12.02 -9.26
CA VAL A 160 -3.10 -11.12 -10.33
C VAL A 160 -2.78 -9.67 -9.95
N GLY A 161 -2.88 -9.38 -8.65
CA GLY A 161 -2.66 -8.07 -8.07
C GLY A 161 -3.89 -7.15 -8.18
N ARG A 162 -4.11 -6.35 -7.15
CA ARG A 162 -5.20 -5.38 -7.02
C ARG A 162 -5.05 -4.09 -7.83
N LEU A 163 -3.86 -3.51 -7.97
CA LEU A 163 -3.73 -2.20 -8.64
C LEU A 163 -3.91 -2.36 -10.16
N ARG A 164 -4.55 -1.40 -10.81
CA ARG A 164 -4.76 -1.39 -12.26
C ARG A 164 -3.92 -0.29 -12.91
N HIS A 165 -3.43 -0.55 -14.11
CA HIS A 165 -2.80 0.46 -14.97
C HIS A 165 -3.24 0.27 -16.41
N ASN A 166 -3.25 1.36 -17.17
CA ASN A 166 -3.61 1.36 -18.59
C ASN A 166 -2.39 1.65 -19.48
N PHE A 167 -1.18 1.45 -18.95
CA PHE A 167 0.06 1.72 -19.68
C PHE A 167 0.27 0.78 -20.87
N THR A 168 0.82 1.36 -21.93
CA THR A 168 1.32 0.71 -23.14
C THR A 168 2.70 1.28 -23.47
N ALA A 169 3.39 0.71 -24.47
CA ALA A 169 4.67 1.24 -24.93
C ALA A 169 4.61 2.72 -25.37
N ASP A 170 3.45 3.13 -25.88
CA ASP A 170 3.20 4.45 -26.45
C ASP A 170 2.47 5.39 -25.51
N SER A 171 2.23 4.99 -24.25
CA SER A 171 1.62 5.88 -23.24
C SER A 171 2.38 7.21 -23.14
N PHE A 172 1.62 8.30 -23.15
CA PHE A 172 2.14 9.67 -23.14
C PHE A 172 3.00 10.05 -24.37
N ALA A 173 2.85 9.36 -25.50
CA ALA A 173 3.46 9.79 -26.77
C ALA A 173 2.97 11.19 -27.21
N ASP A 174 1.68 11.47 -27.00
CA ASP A 174 0.98 12.65 -27.52
C ASP A 174 0.69 13.69 -26.43
N VAL A 175 1.70 14.07 -25.65
CA VAL A 175 1.58 15.17 -24.69
C VAL A 175 1.71 16.50 -25.44
N LEU A 176 0.59 17.22 -25.60
CA LEU A 176 0.51 18.41 -26.47
C LEU A 176 0.49 19.74 -25.71
N SER A 177 0.19 19.72 -24.41
CA SER A 177 0.08 20.91 -23.56
C SER A 177 0.76 20.73 -22.20
N ALA A 178 0.94 21.85 -21.49
CA ALA A 178 1.46 21.82 -20.12
C ALA A 178 0.50 21.11 -19.15
N ALA A 179 -0.81 21.19 -19.35
CA ALA A 179 -1.80 20.43 -18.58
C ALA A 179 -1.67 18.92 -18.80
N ASP A 180 -1.56 18.47 -20.06
CA ASP A 180 -1.34 17.05 -20.36
C ASP A 180 -0.02 16.56 -19.74
N ALA A 181 1.02 17.39 -19.80
CA ALA A 181 2.32 17.09 -19.21
C ALA A 181 2.26 17.02 -17.68
N ARG A 182 1.48 17.90 -17.02
CA ARG A 182 1.27 17.90 -15.57
C ARG A 182 0.52 16.65 -15.11
N LEU A 183 -0.55 16.28 -15.82
CA LEU A 183 -1.28 15.04 -15.54
C LEU A 183 -0.37 13.81 -15.73
N ALA A 184 0.35 13.73 -16.85
CA ALA A 184 1.29 12.64 -17.10
C ALA A 184 2.39 12.57 -16.04
N LEU A 185 2.91 13.73 -15.60
CA LEU A 185 3.91 13.83 -14.54
C LEU A 185 3.37 13.33 -13.20
N GLY A 186 2.13 13.66 -12.84
CA GLY A 186 1.47 13.15 -11.64
C GLY A 186 1.29 11.63 -11.67
N ILE A 187 0.84 11.08 -12.81
CA ILE A 187 0.70 9.62 -12.98
C ILE A 187 2.06 8.92 -12.88
N ILE A 188 3.09 9.46 -13.54
CA ILE A 188 4.45 8.89 -13.46
C ILE A 188 5.03 9.04 -12.06
N GLY A 189 4.81 10.17 -11.36
CA GLY A 189 5.21 10.36 -9.97
C GLY A 189 4.59 9.30 -9.07
N TYR A 190 3.27 9.08 -9.20
CA TYR A 190 2.55 8.04 -8.48
C TYR A 190 3.17 6.65 -8.68
N TRP A 191 3.45 6.26 -9.92
CA TRP A 191 4.01 4.93 -10.25
C TRP A 191 5.53 4.82 -10.07
N SER A 192 6.22 5.94 -9.85
CA SER A 192 7.68 5.97 -9.63
C SER A 192 8.07 5.85 -8.17
N THR A 193 7.11 5.86 -7.22
CA THR A 193 7.42 5.54 -5.83
C THR A 193 7.96 4.10 -5.73
N PRO A 194 8.91 3.80 -4.82
CA PRO A 194 9.58 2.51 -4.77
C PRO A 194 8.62 1.32 -4.76
N GLU A 195 7.59 1.39 -3.92
CA GLU A 195 6.62 0.31 -3.69
C GLU A 195 5.75 0.05 -4.93
N ARG A 196 5.27 1.12 -5.56
CA ARG A 196 4.39 1.04 -6.75
C ARG A 196 5.18 0.69 -8.01
N ARG A 197 6.40 1.19 -8.13
CA ARG A 197 7.32 0.78 -9.20
C ARG A 197 7.62 -0.71 -9.11
N ASP A 198 7.99 -1.20 -7.93
CA ASP A 198 8.24 -2.62 -7.72
C ASP A 198 6.99 -3.45 -8.01
N TYR A 199 5.83 -2.99 -7.56
CA TYR A 199 4.56 -3.65 -7.86
C TYR A 199 4.28 -3.73 -9.37
N LEU A 200 4.44 -2.62 -10.09
CA LEU A 200 4.22 -2.54 -11.53
C LEU A 200 5.15 -3.47 -12.32
N LEU A 201 6.43 -3.47 -11.98
CA LEU A 201 7.44 -4.24 -12.71
C LEU A 201 7.44 -5.72 -12.32
N ARG A 202 7.20 -6.04 -11.04
CA ARG A 202 7.35 -7.41 -10.50
C ARG A 202 6.05 -8.18 -10.41
N ILE A 203 4.92 -7.53 -10.15
CA ILE A 203 3.62 -8.18 -10.04
C ILE A 203 2.83 -8.02 -11.33
N LYS A 204 2.73 -6.81 -11.87
CA LYS A 204 2.05 -6.59 -13.15
C LYS A 204 2.91 -6.92 -14.36
N ALA A 205 4.17 -7.28 -14.15
CA ALA A 205 5.11 -7.65 -15.20
C ALA A 205 5.17 -6.61 -16.32
N PHE A 206 5.00 -5.33 -16.00
CA PHE A 206 5.10 -4.28 -17.01
C PHE A 206 6.55 -4.17 -17.46
N PRO A 207 6.84 -4.12 -18.78
CA PRO A 207 8.20 -4.07 -19.27
C PRO A 207 9.00 -2.88 -18.74
N GLU A 208 10.11 -3.15 -18.06
CA GLU A 208 10.97 -2.10 -17.47
C GLU A 208 11.46 -1.13 -18.54
N ILE A 209 11.83 -1.63 -19.72
CA ILE A 209 12.28 -0.80 -20.83
C ILE A 209 11.21 0.20 -21.31
N TRP A 210 9.93 -0.18 -21.23
CA TRP A 210 8.80 0.69 -21.61
C TRP A 210 8.56 1.72 -20.52
N PHE A 211 8.60 1.29 -19.25
CA PHE A 211 8.46 2.21 -18.12
C PHE A 211 9.56 3.28 -18.13
N GLU A 212 10.81 2.91 -18.38
CA GLU A 212 11.91 3.86 -18.47
C GLU A 212 11.78 4.81 -19.67
N ALA A 213 11.36 4.31 -20.83
CA ALA A 213 11.14 5.13 -22.01
C ALA A 213 10.00 6.14 -21.79
N MET A 214 8.91 5.68 -21.18
CA MET A 214 7.75 6.49 -20.82
C MET A 214 8.11 7.56 -19.78
N THR A 215 8.79 7.19 -18.70
CA THR A 215 9.27 8.13 -17.68
C THR A 215 10.20 9.18 -18.29
N ARG A 216 11.16 8.78 -19.13
CA ARG A 216 12.03 9.73 -19.84
C ARG A 216 11.24 10.70 -20.73
N ARG A 217 10.21 10.20 -21.41
CA ARG A 217 9.34 10.99 -22.30
C ARG A 217 8.58 12.04 -21.49
N VAL A 218 7.91 11.63 -20.41
CA VAL A 218 7.15 12.52 -19.52
C VAL A 218 8.05 13.56 -18.87
N LEU A 219 9.20 13.16 -18.31
CA LEU A 219 10.14 14.10 -17.69
C LEU A 219 10.71 15.12 -18.69
N ARG A 220 10.94 14.70 -19.94
CA ARG A 220 11.36 15.63 -21.00
C ARG A 220 10.26 16.63 -21.33
N GLN A 221 9.01 16.18 -21.48
CA GLN A 221 7.89 17.07 -21.76
C GLN A 221 7.63 18.03 -20.60
N ALA A 222 7.63 17.53 -19.36
CA ALA A 222 7.54 18.36 -18.16
C ALA A 222 8.63 19.44 -18.15
N LEU A 223 9.87 19.09 -18.48
CA LEU A 223 10.96 20.06 -18.58
C LEU A 223 10.74 21.05 -19.74
N ASP A 224 10.22 20.61 -20.88
CA ASP A 224 9.96 21.45 -22.06
C ASP A 224 8.81 22.45 -21.85
N PHE A 225 7.83 22.11 -21.01
CA PHE A 225 6.79 23.02 -20.52
C PHE A 225 7.18 23.77 -19.24
N GLY A 226 8.29 23.40 -18.61
CA GLY A 226 8.77 24.05 -17.40
C GLY A 226 8.00 23.71 -16.12
N LEU A 227 7.45 22.50 -16.05
CA LEU A 227 6.74 22.04 -14.87
C LEU A 227 7.69 21.76 -13.70
N ALA A 228 7.24 22.08 -12.49
CA ALA A 228 7.86 21.66 -11.26
C ALA A 228 7.72 20.14 -11.11
N MET A 229 8.78 19.50 -10.63
CA MET A 229 8.83 18.05 -10.43
C MET A 229 9.08 17.75 -8.95
N GLU A 230 8.48 16.66 -8.47
CA GLU A 230 8.77 16.14 -7.14
C GLU A 230 10.25 15.76 -6.97
N PRO A 231 10.79 15.78 -5.73
CA PRO A 231 12.22 15.56 -5.49
C PRO A 231 12.78 14.28 -6.14
N HIS A 232 12.05 13.18 -6.08
CA HIS A 232 12.48 11.90 -6.65
C HIS A 232 12.52 11.93 -8.20
N LEU A 233 11.60 12.65 -8.84
CA LEU A 233 11.58 12.85 -10.30
C LEU A 233 12.65 13.84 -10.77
N ARG A 234 13.01 14.84 -9.95
CA ARG A 234 14.17 15.72 -10.20
C ARG A 234 15.45 14.90 -10.25
N GLN A 235 15.67 14.06 -9.23
CA GLN A 235 16.82 13.16 -9.17
C GLN A 235 16.85 12.22 -10.40
N ARG A 236 15.71 11.60 -10.72
CA ARG A 236 15.60 10.72 -11.89
C ARG A 236 15.89 11.44 -13.21
N SER A 237 15.50 12.71 -13.33
CA SER A 237 15.81 13.53 -14.51
C SER A 237 17.32 13.76 -14.69
N LEU A 238 18.06 13.89 -13.59
CA LEU A 238 19.53 14.01 -13.61
C LEU A 238 20.19 12.69 -13.99
N GLU A 239 19.73 11.55 -13.45
CA GLU A 239 20.22 10.21 -13.81
C GLU A 239 20.04 9.92 -15.30
N LEU A 240 18.88 10.33 -15.85
CA LEU A 240 18.57 10.22 -17.27
C LEU A 240 19.27 11.27 -18.14
N LYS A 241 20.13 12.12 -17.54
CA LYS A 241 20.92 13.16 -18.20
C LYS A 241 20.07 14.16 -18.99
N LEU A 242 18.86 14.47 -18.50
CA LEU A 242 18.01 15.51 -19.09
C LEU A 242 18.53 16.92 -18.77
N ALA A 243 19.31 17.05 -17.70
CA ALA A 243 20.07 18.25 -17.33
C ALA A 243 21.43 17.84 -16.73
N GLN A 244 22.38 18.78 -16.68
CA GLN A 244 23.72 18.53 -16.15
C GLN A 244 23.76 18.45 -14.62
N ASN A 245 22.91 19.23 -13.95
CA ASN A 245 22.79 19.34 -12.50
C ASN A 245 21.44 19.99 -12.14
N SER A 246 21.11 20.02 -10.84
CA SER A 246 19.81 20.54 -10.36
C SER A 246 19.59 22.01 -10.75
N ALA A 247 20.63 22.85 -10.67
CA ALA A 247 20.55 24.26 -11.05
C ALA A 247 20.22 24.45 -12.54
N ALA A 248 20.84 23.66 -13.42
CA ALA A 248 20.56 23.69 -14.86
C ALA A 248 19.15 23.17 -15.17
N LEU A 249 18.67 22.16 -14.43
CA LEU A 249 17.29 21.67 -14.53
C LEU A 249 16.30 22.79 -14.17
N LEU A 250 16.46 23.41 -13.00
CA LEU A 250 15.58 24.46 -12.52
C LEU A 250 15.57 25.68 -13.44
N ARG A 251 16.73 26.17 -13.87
CA ARG A 251 16.81 27.31 -14.81
C ARG A 251 16.07 27.03 -16.11
N ARG A 252 16.19 25.81 -16.64
CA ARG A 252 15.44 25.41 -17.84
C ARG A 252 13.95 25.34 -17.56
N SER A 253 13.53 24.82 -16.40
CA SER A 253 12.12 24.81 -16.02
C SER A 253 11.53 26.22 -15.90
N LEU A 254 12.22 27.14 -15.19
CA LEU A 254 11.79 28.54 -15.04
C LEU A 254 11.64 29.24 -16.40
N ALA A 255 12.63 29.09 -17.29
CA ALA A 255 12.59 29.70 -18.62
C ALA A 255 11.44 29.14 -19.47
N ASN A 256 11.27 27.82 -19.50
CA ASN A 256 10.21 27.17 -20.28
C ASN A 256 8.81 27.49 -19.74
N PHE A 257 8.65 27.61 -18.42
CA PHE A 257 7.37 27.94 -17.82
C PHE A 257 7.00 29.41 -18.03
N ALA A 258 7.99 30.30 -18.10
CA ALA A 258 7.76 31.68 -18.53
C ALA A 258 7.17 31.73 -19.94
N GLU A 259 7.68 30.92 -20.88
CA GLU A 259 7.11 30.81 -22.24
C GLU A 259 5.65 30.31 -22.23
N VAL A 260 5.32 29.33 -21.37
CA VAL A 260 3.94 28.86 -21.17
C VAL A 260 3.04 30.00 -20.65
N ASN A 261 3.49 30.74 -19.63
CA ASN A 261 2.74 31.87 -19.06
C ASN A 261 2.55 33.04 -20.02
N LEU A 262 3.49 33.22 -20.96
CA LEU A 262 3.41 34.21 -22.04
C LEU A 262 2.61 33.71 -23.25
N ASN A 263 1.98 32.52 -23.16
CA ASN A 263 1.22 31.86 -24.22
C ASN A 263 2.03 31.60 -25.52
N LEU A 264 3.35 31.43 -25.39
CA LEU A 264 4.22 31.00 -26.49
C LEU A 264 4.15 29.48 -26.71
N LYS A 265 3.70 28.75 -25.68
CA LYS A 265 3.43 27.31 -25.69
C LYS A 265 1.99 27.04 -25.24
N PRO A 266 1.36 25.95 -25.69
CA PRO A 266 0.04 25.56 -25.21
C PRO A 266 0.08 25.27 -23.70
N SER A 267 -0.59 26.09 -22.89
CA SER A 267 -0.68 25.88 -21.45
C SER A 267 -1.68 24.78 -21.12
N GLY A 268 -2.98 25.04 -21.35
CA GLY A 268 -4.06 24.17 -20.87
C GLY A 268 -4.24 24.18 -19.34
N LEU A 269 -3.32 24.78 -18.58
CA LEU A 269 -3.39 24.87 -17.12
C LEU A 269 -4.42 25.92 -16.70
N ASP A 270 -5.14 25.64 -15.63
CA ASP A 270 -5.97 26.63 -14.96
C ASP A 270 -5.12 27.62 -14.13
N PRO A 271 -5.69 28.73 -13.65
CA PRO A 271 -4.93 29.71 -12.89
C PRO A 271 -4.31 29.17 -11.58
N LEU A 272 -4.97 28.25 -10.88
CA LEU A 272 -4.45 27.65 -9.64
C LEU A 272 -3.28 26.73 -9.94
N ASP A 273 -3.38 25.91 -10.98
CA ASP A 273 -2.28 25.09 -11.46
C ASP A 273 -1.04 25.92 -11.81
N VAL A 274 -1.26 27.09 -12.43
CA VAL A 274 -0.18 28.03 -12.77
C VAL A 274 0.46 28.60 -11.51
N TRP A 275 -0.34 28.97 -10.50
CA TRP A 275 0.16 29.41 -9.21
C TRP A 275 1.04 28.32 -8.59
N ASP A 276 0.50 27.11 -8.39
CA ASP A 276 1.17 26.00 -7.70
C ASP A 276 2.51 25.70 -8.33
N ASN A 277 2.56 25.71 -9.67
CA ASN A 277 3.79 25.43 -10.40
C ASN A 277 4.85 26.52 -10.16
N TRP A 278 4.47 27.81 -10.18
CA TRP A 278 5.41 28.89 -9.85
C TRP A 278 5.91 28.80 -8.42
N GLU A 279 5.02 28.58 -7.45
CA GLU A 279 5.37 28.44 -6.04
C GLU A 279 6.39 27.31 -5.85
N ALA A 280 6.14 26.15 -6.44
CA ALA A 280 7.06 25.01 -6.37
C ALA A 280 8.42 25.28 -7.03
N LEU A 281 8.46 25.99 -8.17
CA LEU A 281 9.72 26.36 -8.84
C LEU A 281 10.53 27.37 -8.02
N LEU A 282 9.86 28.37 -7.43
CA LEU A 282 10.52 29.39 -6.61
C LEU A 282 11.04 28.81 -5.29
N ALA A 283 10.26 27.94 -4.64
CA ALA A 283 10.71 27.20 -3.47
C ALA A 283 11.95 26.34 -3.78
N HIS A 284 12.00 25.71 -4.96
CA HIS A 284 13.18 24.97 -5.39
C HIS A 284 14.39 25.89 -5.71
N ALA A 285 14.16 27.13 -6.14
CA ALA A 285 15.24 28.10 -6.33
C ALA A 285 15.85 28.50 -4.99
N GLU A 286 15.01 28.73 -3.99
CA GLU A 286 15.42 29.01 -2.61
C GLU A 286 16.20 27.83 -2.01
N GLU A 287 15.72 26.59 -2.18
CA GLU A 287 16.38 25.36 -1.74
C GLU A 287 17.84 25.26 -2.29
N LEU A 288 18.06 25.72 -3.51
CA LEU A 288 19.36 25.68 -4.19
C LEU A 288 20.21 26.95 -4.00
N ASP A 289 19.73 27.94 -3.24
CA ASP A 289 20.34 29.27 -3.11
C ASP A 289 20.63 29.91 -4.49
N LEU A 290 19.68 29.76 -5.41
CA LEU A 290 19.77 30.29 -6.77
C LEU A 290 18.96 31.57 -6.90
N ARG A 291 19.66 32.66 -7.21
CA ARG A 291 19.00 33.92 -7.57
C ARG A 291 18.21 33.76 -8.87
N VAL A 292 16.91 34.03 -8.80
CA VAL A 292 16.01 34.09 -9.96
C VAL A 292 16.11 35.49 -10.59
N ASP A 293 15.96 35.58 -11.91
CA ASP A 293 15.96 36.86 -12.61
C ASP A 293 14.69 37.66 -12.25
N GLU A 294 14.85 38.96 -12.02
CA GLU A 294 13.78 39.86 -11.55
C GLU A 294 12.56 39.86 -12.50
N GLU A 295 12.78 39.72 -13.81
CA GLU A 295 11.70 39.62 -14.80
C GLU A 295 10.85 38.35 -14.63
N ILE A 296 11.46 37.23 -14.21
CA ILE A 296 10.76 35.97 -13.94
C ILE A 296 9.98 36.09 -12.62
N GLU A 297 10.56 36.70 -11.59
CA GLU A 297 9.86 36.96 -10.32
C GLU A 297 8.65 37.87 -10.52
N GLU A 298 8.77 38.93 -11.32
CA GLU A 298 7.65 39.80 -11.69
C GLU A 298 6.56 39.04 -12.46
N LEU A 299 6.95 38.17 -13.40
CA LEU A 299 6.01 37.36 -14.17
C LEU A 299 5.24 36.39 -13.26
N ALA A 300 5.95 35.70 -12.35
CA ALA A 300 5.37 34.80 -11.37
C ALA A 300 4.38 35.54 -10.45
N ALA A 301 4.78 36.69 -9.90
CA ALA A 301 3.94 37.51 -9.04
C ALA A 301 2.64 37.94 -9.74
N ARG A 302 2.71 38.36 -11.01
CA ARG A 302 1.52 38.71 -11.81
C ARG A 302 0.64 37.49 -12.11
N ALA A 303 1.23 36.32 -12.32
CA ALA A 303 0.47 35.10 -12.54
C ALA A 303 -0.28 34.66 -11.26
N MET A 304 0.39 34.68 -10.11
CA MET A 304 -0.21 34.38 -8.81
C MET A 304 -1.34 35.36 -8.45
N GLU A 305 -1.17 36.65 -8.71
CA GLU A 305 -2.23 37.64 -8.46
C GLU A 305 -3.48 37.39 -9.34
N ARG A 306 -3.29 37.01 -10.61
CA ARG A 306 -4.41 36.62 -11.49
C ARG A 306 -5.15 35.39 -10.96
N ALA A 307 -4.42 34.39 -10.49
CA ALA A 307 -4.98 33.18 -9.92
C ALA A 307 -5.75 33.47 -8.62
N ARG A 308 -5.23 34.37 -7.77
CA ARG A 308 -5.92 34.85 -6.56
C ARG A 308 -7.24 35.52 -6.90
N GLN A 309 -7.24 36.39 -7.90
CA GLN A 309 -8.45 37.09 -8.36
C GLN A 309 -9.48 36.12 -8.93
N ALA A 310 -9.02 35.13 -9.71
CA ALA A 310 -9.89 34.06 -10.22
C ALA A 310 -10.56 33.29 -9.08
N ALA A 311 -9.79 32.84 -8.08
CA ALA A 311 -10.32 32.13 -6.91
C ALA A 311 -11.34 32.97 -6.11
N GLN A 312 -11.12 34.28 -5.97
CA GLN A 312 -12.05 35.18 -5.30
C GLN A 312 -13.34 35.42 -6.08
N SER A 313 -13.28 35.38 -7.42
CA SER A 313 -14.44 35.59 -8.28
C SER A 313 -15.41 34.40 -8.35
N VAL A 314 -14.95 33.20 -7.98
CA VAL A 314 -15.79 31.97 -7.95
C VAL A 314 -16.71 31.92 -6.72
N VAL A 315 -16.56 32.84 -5.76
CA VAL A 315 -17.32 32.87 -4.49
C VAL A 315 -18.70 33.56 -4.61
N GLU A 316 -19.12 34.07 -5.78
CA GLU A 316 -20.54 34.40 -5.99
C GLU A 316 -21.30 33.18 -6.54
N PRO A 317 -22.25 32.59 -5.78
CA PRO A 317 -23.08 31.51 -6.30
C PRO A 317 -24.01 32.11 -7.36
N ALA A 318 -23.60 32.02 -8.62
CA ALA A 318 -24.51 32.22 -9.72
C ALA A 318 -25.51 31.05 -9.69
N GLU A 319 -26.78 31.36 -9.43
CA GLU A 319 -27.91 30.46 -9.69
C GLU A 319 -27.91 30.13 -11.20
N ILE A 320 -27.24 29.04 -11.58
CA ILE A 320 -27.23 28.55 -12.95
C ILE A 320 -28.53 27.76 -13.17
N HIS A 321 -29.51 28.43 -13.78
CA HIS A 321 -30.62 27.78 -14.48
C HIS A 321 -30.08 27.16 -15.78
N LEU A 322 -29.71 25.88 -15.76
CA LEU A 322 -29.50 25.10 -16.97
C LEU A 322 -30.75 24.27 -17.27
N ALA A 323 -31.49 24.75 -18.27
CA ALA A 323 -32.45 23.95 -18.99
C ALA A 323 -31.74 23.26 -20.16
N ASP A 324 -31.94 21.94 -20.24
CA ASP A 324 -32.07 21.12 -21.45
C ASP A 324 -30.84 20.99 -22.38
N GLU A 325 -30.05 19.93 -22.16
CA GLU A 325 -29.75 18.86 -23.15
C GLU A 325 -28.73 17.88 -22.51
N SER A 326 -29.22 16.80 -21.91
CA SER A 326 -28.42 15.83 -21.15
C SER A 326 -27.70 14.81 -22.04
N ILE A 327 -26.38 14.97 -22.15
CA ILE A 327 -25.43 13.86 -22.29
C ILE A 327 -25.00 13.53 -20.85
N GLU A 328 -25.42 12.38 -20.33
CA GLU A 328 -25.01 11.88 -19.01
C GLU A 328 -23.54 11.48 -19.02
N LEU A 329 -22.65 12.47 -18.92
CA LEU A 329 -21.34 12.28 -18.31
C LEU A 329 -21.56 12.39 -16.81
N GLU A 330 -21.51 11.26 -16.13
CA GLU A 330 -21.48 11.17 -14.68
C GLU A 330 -20.23 11.91 -14.20
N GLU A 331 -20.37 13.20 -13.88
CA GLU A 331 -19.36 13.96 -13.16
C GLU A 331 -19.10 13.20 -11.86
N VAL A 332 -17.93 12.56 -11.77
CA VAL A 332 -17.44 11.95 -10.54
C VAL A 332 -17.19 13.09 -9.57
N LEU A 333 -18.22 13.47 -8.82
CA LEU A 333 -18.11 14.44 -7.74
C LEU A 333 -16.98 13.96 -6.82
N GLU A 334 -15.99 14.81 -6.59
CA GLU A 334 -14.96 14.54 -5.62
C GLU A 334 -15.64 14.34 -4.25
N LEU A 335 -15.30 13.26 -3.54
CA LEU A 335 -15.96 12.92 -2.26
C LEU A 335 -15.90 14.07 -1.23
N GLY A 336 -14.94 14.99 -1.35
CA GLY A 336 -14.84 16.18 -0.50
C GLY A 336 -16.01 17.16 -0.64
N ASP A 337 -16.65 17.19 -1.80
CA ASP A 337 -17.75 18.10 -2.13
C ASP A 337 -19.13 17.55 -1.77
N LEU A 338 -19.20 16.29 -1.34
CA LEU A 338 -20.44 15.69 -0.86
C LEU A 338 -20.94 16.40 0.39
N ALA A 339 -22.26 16.49 0.50
CA ALA A 339 -22.92 16.99 1.68
C ALA A 339 -22.60 16.09 2.89
N ASP A 340 -22.56 16.67 4.08
CA ASP A 340 -22.18 15.95 5.29
C ASP A 340 -23.12 14.77 5.58
N GLU A 341 -24.39 14.88 5.23
CA GLU A 341 -25.39 13.80 5.37
C GLU A 341 -25.06 12.60 4.48
N ASP A 342 -24.58 12.83 3.25
CA ASP A 342 -24.20 11.78 2.30
C ASP A 342 -22.94 11.07 2.78
N LEU A 343 -21.93 11.83 3.23
CA LEU A 343 -20.70 11.29 3.82
C LEU A 343 -21.00 10.42 5.05
N LEU A 344 -21.88 10.89 5.93
CA LEU A 344 -22.33 10.12 7.10
C LEU A 344 -23.03 8.82 6.68
N SER A 345 -23.80 8.83 5.59
CA SER A 345 -24.44 7.61 5.07
C SER A 345 -23.43 6.58 4.52
N LEU A 346 -22.30 7.06 3.97
CA LEU A 346 -21.23 6.22 3.43
C LEU A 346 -20.38 5.55 4.52
N LEU A 347 -20.30 6.13 5.73
CA LEU A 347 -19.57 5.54 6.86
C LEU A 347 -20.02 4.12 7.22
N GLY A 348 -21.29 3.79 6.98
CA GLY A 348 -21.83 2.44 7.21
C GLY A 348 -21.51 1.43 6.10
N ARG A 349 -20.96 1.87 4.95
CA ARG A 349 -20.72 1.00 3.79
C ARG A 349 -19.26 0.53 3.75
N PRO A 350 -18.98 -0.79 3.69
CA PRO A 350 -17.60 -1.30 3.69
C PRO A 350 -16.70 -0.70 2.63
N ASN A 351 -17.22 -0.46 1.42
CA ASN A 351 -16.42 0.02 0.28
C ASN A 351 -16.25 1.55 0.23
N GLY A 352 -16.94 2.32 1.07
CA GLY A 352 -16.89 3.79 1.05
C GLY A 352 -16.56 4.44 2.40
N ARG A 353 -16.53 3.64 3.48
CA ARG A 353 -16.32 4.16 4.84
C ARG A 353 -14.97 4.83 5.05
N LEU A 354 -13.91 4.34 4.42
CA LEU A 354 -12.58 4.93 4.56
C LEU A 354 -12.54 6.31 3.89
N ASP A 355 -12.97 6.40 2.64
CA ASP A 355 -12.95 7.67 1.90
C ASP A 355 -13.86 8.71 2.57
N ALA A 356 -15.05 8.30 3.02
CA ALA A 356 -15.94 9.17 3.77
C ALA A 356 -15.35 9.61 5.12
N THR A 357 -14.65 8.71 5.81
CA THR A 357 -13.93 9.03 7.06
C THR A 357 -12.84 10.07 6.79
N LEU A 358 -12.02 9.89 5.76
CA LEU A 358 -10.94 10.82 5.42
C LEU A 358 -11.51 12.18 5.00
N ALA A 359 -12.58 12.22 4.21
CA ALA A 359 -13.26 13.45 3.82
C ALA A 359 -13.80 14.20 5.06
N LEU A 360 -14.49 13.52 5.98
CA LEU A 360 -15.02 14.15 7.20
C LEU A 360 -13.91 14.62 8.15
N LEU A 361 -12.80 13.86 8.25
CA LEU A 361 -11.62 14.28 9.03
C LEU A 361 -10.96 15.53 8.44
N GLN A 362 -10.90 15.64 7.11
CA GLN A 362 -10.37 16.81 6.41
C GLN A 362 -11.23 18.05 6.63
N LYS A 363 -12.57 17.90 6.74
CA LYS A 363 -13.47 19.00 7.13
C LYS A 363 -13.20 19.53 8.54
N GLY A 364 -12.64 18.69 9.43
CA GLY A 364 -12.12 19.13 10.72
C GLY A 364 -13.16 19.49 11.78
N ASP A 365 -14.43 19.11 11.59
CA ASP A 365 -15.48 19.36 12.58
C ASP A 365 -15.57 18.22 13.61
N ALA A 366 -15.45 18.58 14.89
CA ALA A 366 -15.53 17.64 16.00
C ALA A 366 -16.93 16.99 16.16
N ILE A 367 -17.98 17.55 15.55
CA ILE A 367 -19.33 16.98 15.58
C ILE A 367 -19.39 15.57 14.96
N TYR A 368 -18.51 15.27 13.99
CA TYR A 368 -18.48 13.99 13.28
C TYR A 368 -17.69 12.91 14.01
N VAL A 369 -16.94 13.27 15.06
CA VAL A 369 -16.05 12.35 15.78
C VAL A 369 -16.72 11.06 16.26
N PRO A 370 -17.94 11.08 16.85
CA PRO A 370 -18.60 9.84 17.26
C PRO A 370 -18.88 8.91 16.08
N ALA A 371 -19.43 9.45 14.98
CA ALA A 371 -19.77 8.67 13.79
C ALA A 371 -18.52 8.11 13.09
N ILE A 372 -17.47 8.93 12.97
CA ILE A 372 -16.18 8.50 12.42
C ILE A 372 -15.58 7.38 13.27
N PHE A 373 -15.61 7.51 14.61
CA PHE A 373 -15.07 6.48 15.48
C PHE A 373 -15.89 5.18 15.41
N ASP A 374 -17.22 5.28 15.24
CA ASP A 374 -18.07 4.12 15.00
C ASP A 374 -17.68 3.39 13.72
N ALA A 375 -17.36 4.10 12.64
CA ALA A 375 -16.82 3.51 11.43
C ALA A 375 -15.44 2.84 11.67
N ILE A 376 -14.52 3.53 12.34
CA ILE A 376 -13.17 3.04 12.70
C ILE A 376 -13.24 1.70 13.45
N LYS A 377 -14.22 1.49 14.32
CA LYS A 377 -14.41 0.21 15.04
C LYS A 377 -14.62 -0.98 14.11
N THR A 378 -15.12 -0.76 12.89
CA THR A 378 -15.41 -1.81 11.90
C THR A 378 -14.34 -1.93 10.80
N MET A 379 -13.38 -1.02 10.77
CA MET A 379 -12.32 -0.97 9.76
C MET A 379 -11.31 -2.12 9.90
N GLY A 380 -10.80 -2.61 8.78
CA GLY A 380 -9.65 -3.51 8.71
C GLY A 380 -8.33 -2.79 8.98
N ARG A 381 -7.21 -3.53 9.00
CA ARG A 381 -5.89 -2.96 9.33
C ARG A 381 -5.43 -1.90 8.34
N ASP A 382 -5.61 -2.16 7.04
CA ASP A 382 -5.20 -1.23 5.98
C ASP A 382 -5.97 0.09 6.07
N GLU A 383 -7.25 0.02 6.42
CA GLU A 383 -8.10 1.18 6.64
C GLU A 383 -7.69 1.93 7.92
N LEU A 384 -7.41 1.21 9.02
CA LEU A 384 -6.91 1.81 10.26
C LEU A 384 -5.56 2.51 10.06
N LEU A 385 -4.68 1.95 9.24
CA LEU A 385 -3.39 2.56 8.87
C LEU A 385 -3.56 3.92 8.19
N SER A 386 -4.70 4.16 7.53
CA SER A 386 -5.00 5.42 6.87
C SER A 386 -5.81 6.37 7.75
N ALA A 387 -6.86 5.86 8.41
CA ALA A 387 -7.80 6.67 9.18
C ALA A 387 -7.24 7.19 10.52
N VAL A 388 -6.47 6.38 11.25
CA VAL A 388 -6.00 6.74 12.60
C VAL A 388 -4.94 7.86 12.57
N PRO A 389 -3.96 7.86 11.66
CA PRO A 389 -3.05 9.01 11.51
C PRO A 389 -3.80 10.29 11.15
N ALA A 390 -4.78 10.22 10.24
CA ALA A 390 -5.60 11.38 9.86
C ALA A 390 -6.41 11.93 11.06
N ALA A 391 -6.90 11.05 11.95
CA ALA A 391 -7.64 11.45 13.14
C ALA A 391 -6.80 12.27 14.14
N LEU A 392 -5.46 12.25 14.07
CA LEU A 392 -4.60 13.04 14.95
C LEU A 392 -4.83 14.55 14.80
N ALA A 393 -5.29 15.00 13.62
CA ALA A 393 -5.65 16.40 13.39
C ALA A 393 -6.74 16.90 14.37
N LEU A 394 -7.64 16.00 14.80
CA LEU A 394 -8.70 16.26 15.78
C LEU A 394 -8.39 15.68 17.17
N GLY A 395 -7.11 15.37 17.44
CA GLY A 395 -6.60 14.61 18.59
C GLY A 395 -7.44 14.65 19.87
N PRO A 396 -7.61 15.81 20.54
CA PRO A 396 -8.36 15.92 21.79
C PRO A 396 -9.82 15.50 21.70
N ALA A 397 -10.49 15.72 20.56
CA ALA A 397 -11.90 15.35 20.38
C ALA A 397 -12.10 13.83 20.37
N PHE A 398 -11.11 13.10 19.86
CA PHE A 398 -11.12 11.63 19.80
C PHE A 398 -10.67 10.95 21.11
N GLU A 399 -10.12 11.68 22.08
CA GLU A 399 -9.52 11.10 23.30
C GLU A 399 -10.47 10.12 24.03
N ALA A 400 -11.71 10.54 24.28
CA ALA A 400 -12.70 9.72 24.99
C ALA A 400 -13.04 8.41 24.25
N HIS A 401 -13.04 8.46 22.92
CA HIS A 401 -13.39 7.34 22.06
C HIS A 401 -12.25 6.30 22.02
N PHE A 402 -11.00 6.74 21.80
CA PHE A 402 -9.84 5.84 21.85
C PHE A 402 -9.56 5.30 23.26
N LEU A 403 -9.91 6.03 24.33
CA LEU A 403 -9.91 5.46 25.69
C LEU A 403 -10.86 4.26 25.80
N GLY A 404 -12.01 4.30 25.13
CA GLY A 404 -12.89 3.14 24.98
C GLY A 404 -12.27 2.04 24.12
N GLY A 405 -11.59 2.43 23.02
CA GLY A 405 -10.89 1.53 22.09
C GLY A 405 -9.82 0.66 22.74
N LEU A 406 -9.16 1.12 23.81
CA LEU A 406 -8.22 0.30 24.59
C LEU A 406 -8.83 -0.98 25.18
N ARG A 407 -10.15 -1.03 25.32
CA ARG A 407 -10.89 -2.20 25.84
C ARG A 407 -11.48 -3.07 24.74
N SER A 408 -11.25 -2.73 23.47
CA SER A 408 -11.71 -3.53 22.33
C SER A 408 -11.18 -4.96 22.43
N ARG A 409 -11.97 -5.93 21.98
CA ARG A 409 -11.51 -7.32 21.78
C ARG A 409 -10.60 -7.45 20.58
N ARG A 410 -10.75 -6.57 19.57
CA ARG A 410 -9.92 -6.51 18.37
C ARG A 410 -8.54 -5.95 18.69
N THR A 411 -7.51 -6.77 18.51
CA THR A 411 -6.11 -6.42 18.77
C THR A 411 -5.67 -5.19 17.97
N SER A 412 -5.95 -5.15 16.67
CA SER A 412 -5.64 -3.98 15.81
C SER A 412 -6.19 -2.66 16.37
N LEU A 413 -7.47 -2.61 16.73
CA LEU A 413 -8.08 -1.40 17.27
C LEU A 413 -7.50 -1.01 18.64
N ARG A 414 -7.22 -1.99 19.50
CA ARG A 414 -6.60 -1.75 20.83
C ARG A 414 -5.20 -1.16 20.68
N LEU A 415 -4.38 -1.67 19.77
CA LEU A 415 -3.04 -1.16 19.49
C LEU A 415 -3.09 0.23 18.84
N ALA A 416 -3.99 0.43 17.87
CA ALA A 416 -4.21 1.74 17.25
C ALA A 416 -4.62 2.79 18.29
N ALA A 417 -5.54 2.44 19.20
CA ALA A 417 -5.94 3.30 20.30
C ALA A 417 -4.79 3.63 21.24
N ALA A 418 -3.94 2.65 21.56
CA ALA A 418 -2.80 2.87 22.42
C ALA A 418 -1.78 3.85 21.81
N LEU A 419 -1.45 3.66 20.53
CA LEU A 419 -0.53 4.53 19.81
C LEU A 419 -1.11 5.94 19.66
N PHE A 420 -2.38 6.07 19.25
CA PHE A 420 -3.06 7.36 19.13
C PHE A 420 -3.01 8.15 20.44
N LEU A 421 -3.42 7.52 21.55
CA LEU A 421 -3.45 8.16 22.87
C LEU A 421 -2.05 8.57 23.35
N SER A 422 -1.03 7.79 22.99
CA SER A 422 0.36 8.12 23.29
C SER A 422 0.87 9.33 22.49
N GLU A 423 0.45 9.45 21.23
CA GLU A 423 0.84 10.53 20.33
C GLU A 423 0.22 11.86 20.76
N ILE A 424 -1.08 11.86 21.09
CA ILE A 424 -1.76 13.04 21.66
C ILE A 424 -1.39 13.28 23.13
N ARG A 425 -0.56 12.42 23.73
CA ARG A 425 -0.08 12.54 25.11
C ARG A 425 -1.24 12.63 26.12
N SER A 426 -2.28 11.81 25.97
CA SER A 426 -3.45 11.79 26.87
C SER A 426 -3.07 11.45 28.32
N GLU A 427 -3.36 12.35 29.27
CA GLU A 427 -3.13 12.08 30.69
C GLU A 427 -4.05 10.98 31.20
N ARG A 428 -5.31 10.99 30.75
CA ARG A 428 -6.36 10.03 31.13
C ARG A 428 -6.02 8.60 30.69
N ALA A 429 -5.21 8.44 29.64
CA ALA A 429 -4.79 7.14 29.13
C ALA A 429 -3.64 6.50 29.91
N THR A 430 -2.92 7.24 30.77
CA THR A 430 -1.73 6.73 31.47
C THR A 430 -2.01 5.46 32.27
N GLY A 431 -3.02 5.48 33.15
CA GLY A 431 -3.41 4.33 33.96
C GLY A 431 -3.94 3.15 33.10
N PRO A 432 -4.93 3.37 32.22
CA PRO A 432 -5.44 2.34 31.32
C PRO A 432 -4.36 1.67 30.46
N LEU A 433 -3.40 2.42 29.91
CA LEU A 433 -2.30 1.88 29.11
C LEU A 433 -1.37 0.97 29.93
N LEU A 434 -1.01 1.39 31.14
CA LEU A 434 -0.16 0.58 32.03
C LEU A 434 -0.87 -0.71 32.46
N ALA A 435 -2.18 -0.65 32.72
CA ALA A 435 -2.98 -1.81 33.03
C ALA A 435 -3.04 -2.79 31.85
N GLN A 436 -3.24 -2.29 30.63
CA GLN A 436 -3.22 -3.10 29.40
C GLN A 436 -1.85 -3.73 29.16
N ALA A 437 -0.77 -2.94 29.22
CA ALA A 437 0.59 -3.47 29.06
C ALA A 437 0.88 -4.59 30.08
N SER A 438 0.45 -4.43 31.33
CA SER A 438 0.71 -5.45 32.35
C SER A 438 0.02 -6.79 32.05
N GLY A 439 -1.19 -6.77 31.50
CA GLY A 439 -2.00 -7.97 31.25
C GLY A 439 -1.94 -8.53 29.82
N ALA A 440 -1.30 -7.85 28.87
CA ALA A 440 -1.38 -8.20 27.45
C ALA A 440 -0.62 -9.50 27.08
N PRO A 441 -0.98 -10.17 25.98
CA PRO A 441 -0.17 -11.23 25.37
C PRO A 441 1.24 -10.74 25.01
N GLU A 442 2.19 -11.66 24.88
CA GLU A 442 3.59 -11.33 24.57
C GLU A 442 3.75 -10.56 23.24
N THR A 443 2.89 -10.84 22.26
CA THR A 443 2.86 -10.18 20.94
C THR A 443 2.42 -8.71 21.01
N GLU A 444 1.54 -8.35 21.95
CA GLU A 444 1.00 -6.98 22.09
C GLU A 444 1.78 -6.16 23.11
N TRP A 445 2.30 -6.82 24.14
CA TRP A 445 2.87 -6.19 25.32
C TRP A 445 3.97 -5.18 25.00
N ALA A 446 4.90 -5.53 24.11
CA ALA A 446 6.01 -4.65 23.74
C ALA A 446 5.53 -3.33 23.12
N VAL A 447 4.49 -3.39 22.26
CA VAL A 447 3.89 -2.20 21.64
C VAL A 447 3.21 -1.33 22.70
N LEU A 448 2.40 -1.94 23.57
CA LEU A 448 1.70 -1.23 24.65
C LEU A 448 2.68 -0.59 25.64
N SER A 449 3.79 -1.26 25.96
CA SER A 449 4.87 -0.70 26.77
C SER A 449 5.54 0.49 26.11
N ARG A 450 5.80 0.46 24.80
CA ARG A 450 6.33 1.62 24.06
C ARG A 450 5.35 2.79 24.02
N ALA A 451 4.07 2.51 23.79
CA ALA A 451 3.01 3.51 23.83
C ALA A 451 2.89 4.17 25.22
N ALA A 452 2.95 3.36 26.29
CA ALA A 452 2.99 3.89 27.66
C ALA A 452 4.25 4.72 27.91
N ALA A 453 5.44 4.24 27.51
CA ALA A 453 6.70 4.97 27.66
C ALA A 453 6.71 6.31 26.91
N ARG A 454 6.05 6.45 25.76
CA ARG A 454 5.87 7.72 25.03
C ARG A 454 5.16 8.80 25.86
N MET A 455 4.38 8.41 26.87
CA MET A 455 3.80 9.37 27.81
C MET A 455 4.88 10.07 28.66
N GLY A 456 6.10 9.54 28.72
CA GLY A 456 7.22 10.14 29.44
C GLY A 456 7.12 9.95 30.95
N ARG A 457 7.76 10.86 31.72
CA ARG A 457 7.97 10.70 33.17
C ARG A 457 6.68 10.60 34.00
N ARG A 458 5.53 11.02 33.46
CA ARG A 458 4.24 10.94 34.18
C ARG A 458 3.76 9.52 34.45
N ILE A 459 4.27 8.52 33.72
CA ILE A 459 3.92 7.13 33.99
C ILE A 459 4.53 6.59 35.27
N VAL A 460 5.59 7.23 35.80
CA VAL A 460 6.36 6.70 36.93
C VAL A 460 5.48 6.49 38.15
N GLY A 461 4.69 7.49 38.56
CA GLY A 461 3.80 7.34 39.72
C GLY A 461 2.80 6.19 39.56
N PRO A 462 1.92 6.24 38.54
CA PRO A 462 0.92 5.19 38.28
C PRO A 462 1.52 3.79 38.06
N ALA A 463 2.70 3.69 37.45
CA ALA A 463 3.39 2.42 37.26
C ALA A 463 3.83 1.80 38.59
N LEU A 464 4.34 2.61 39.52
CA LEU A 464 4.73 2.12 40.85
C LEU A 464 3.52 1.75 41.71
N ASP A 465 2.41 2.49 41.59
CA ASP A 465 1.16 2.13 42.26
C ASP A 465 0.66 0.76 41.79
N LEU A 466 0.83 0.44 40.50
CA LEU A 466 0.48 -0.87 39.94
C LEU A 466 1.39 -2.01 40.43
N VAL A 467 2.68 -1.73 40.65
CA VAL A 467 3.64 -2.71 41.22
C VAL A 467 3.36 -2.98 42.70
N SER A 468 2.85 -1.98 43.42
CA SER A 468 2.44 -2.14 44.83
C SER A 468 1.12 -2.91 44.99
N ALA A 469 0.30 -3.00 43.94
CA ALA A 469 -0.91 -3.83 43.94
C ALA A 469 -0.55 -5.34 43.94
N GLU A 470 -1.43 -6.19 44.46
CA GLU A 470 -1.21 -7.64 44.48
C GLU A 470 -1.22 -8.22 43.05
N GLY A 471 -0.07 -8.75 42.61
CA GLY A 471 0.14 -9.36 41.30
C GLY A 471 1.63 -9.36 40.95
N ASP A 472 2.02 -10.07 39.89
CA ASP A 472 3.40 -10.08 39.38
C ASP A 472 3.56 -9.31 38.04
N PRO A 473 3.18 -8.01 37.95
CA PRO A 473 3.48 -7.21 36.75
C PRO A 473 4.90 -6.62 36.77
N GLY A 474 5.72 -6.98 37.79
CA GLY A 474 6.96 -6.27 38.13
C GLY A 474 7.95 -6.18 36.97
N ASP A 475 8.16 -7.29 36.25
CA ASP A 475 9.09 -7.32 35.12
C ASP A 475 8.62 -6.51 33.92
N ARG A 476 7.32 -6.58 33.61
CA ARG A 476 6.73 -5.86 32.48
C ARG A 476 6.71 -4.35 32.71
N ILE A 477 6.42 -3.94 33.93
CA ILE A 477 6.48 -2.54 34.34
C ILE A 477 7.93 -2.05 34.39
N ALA A 478 8.87 -2.86 34.87
CA ALA A 478 10.29 -2.51 34.85
C ALA A 478 10.78 -2.26 33.42
N TYR A 479 10.42 -3.11 32.45
CA TYR A 479 10.75 -2.91 31.04
C TYR A 479 10.09 -1.64 30.47
N THR A 480 8.81 -1.39 30.79
CA THR A 480 8.11 -0.16 30.36
C THR A 480 8.80 1.10 30.89
N LEU A 481 9.28 1.08 32.13
CA LEU A 481 10.04 2.19 32.72
C LEU A 481 11.45 2.32 32.12
N ALA A 482 12.08 1.21 31.73
CA ALA A 482 13.38 1.21 31.05
C ALA A 482 13.31 1.94 29.69
N LEU A 483 12.20 1.79 28.96
CA LEU A 483 11.94 2.48 27.69
C LEU A 483 11.88 4.02 27.79
N LEU A 484 11.80 4.60 28.99
CA LEU A 484 11.91 6.05 29.17
C LEU A 484 13.32 6.60 28.86
N GLY A 485 14.32 5.71 28.75
CA GLY A 485 15.68 6.05 28.35
C GLY A 485 16.47 6.86 29.39
N GLY A 486 17.69 7.26 29.01
CA GLY A 486 18.67 7.88 29.92
C GLY A 486 18.15 9.13 30.64
N GLU A 487 17.27 9.91 30.00
CA GLU A 487 16.71 11.13 30.59
C GLU A 487 15.88 10.88 31.85
N ALA A 488 15.25 9.71 32.00
CA ALA A 488 14.44 9.38 33.16
C ALA A 488 15.25 8.72 34.30
N ARG A 489 16.50 8.33 34.06
CA ARG A 489 17.34 7.57 35.01
C ARG A 489 17.44 8.24 36.38
N GLY A 490 17.65 9.55 36.41
CA GLY A 490 17.73 10.33 37.66
C GLY A 490 16.41 10.33 38.45
N ALA A 491 15.27 10.44 37.75
CA ALA A 491 13.95 10.43 38.38
C ALA A 491 13.61 9.05 38.96
N LEU A 492 13.95 7.97 38.24
CA LEU A 492 13.77 6.59 38.73
C LEU A 492 14.66 6.29 39.93
N ALA A 493 15.93 6.73 39.91
CA ALA A 493 16.84 6.57 41.04
C ALA A 493 16.34 7.30 42.29
N ALA A 494 15.89 8.55 42.14
CA ALA A 494 15.30 9.32 43.23
C ALA A 494 14.02 8.64 43.78
N ALA A 495 13.14 8.15 42.90
CA ALA A 495 11.94 7.41 43.31
C ALA A 495 12.30 6.13 44.08
N ARG A 496 13.34 5.40 43.65
CA ARG A 496 13.80 4.16 44.31
C ARG A 496 14.30 4.43 45.72
N ASP A 497 15.03 5.52 45.91
CA ASP A 497 15.62 5.86 47.21
C ASP A 497 14.56 6.38 48.22
N GLN A 498 13.43 6.92 47.71
CA GLN A 498 12.32 7.42 48.52
C GLN A 498 11.29 6.35 48.90
N ARG A 499 11.29 5.18 48.25
CA ARG A 499 10.27 4.14 48.45
C ARG A 499 10.75 3.10 49.47
N THR A 500 9.86 2.70 50.39
CA THR A 500 10.14 1.68 51.42
C THR A 500 9.75 0.26 50.99
N ASP A 501 8.83 0.13 50.03
CA ASP A 501 8.35 -1.15 49.50
C ASP A 501 9.47 -1.86 48.70
N ALA A 502 9.80 -3.09 49.12
CA ALA A 502 10.86 -3.88 48.52
C ALA A 502 10.57 -4.26 47.06
N ARG A 503 9.31 -4.49 46.68
CA ARG A 503 8.91 -4.84 45.30
C ARG A 503 9.09 -3.66 44.37
N VAL A 504 8.64 -2.48 44.81
CA VAL A 504 8.79 -1.22 44.06
C VAL A 504 10.27 -0.90 43.85
N ARG A 505 11.10 -1.09 44.87
CA ARG A 505 12.56 -0.90 44.76
C ARG A 505 13.21 -1.89 43.79
N ALA A 506 12.79 -3.17 43.82
CA ALA A 506 13.29 -4.19 42.90
C ALA A 506 12.92 -3.87 41.44
N CYS A 507 11.67 -3.49 41.18
CA CYS A 507 11.20 -3.05 39.86
C CYS A 507 11.99 -1.85 39.32
N LEU A 508 12.19 -0.82 40.15
CA LEU A 508 12.98 0.36 39.76
C LEU A 508 14.45 0.02 39.49
N THR A 509 15.02 -0.92 40.25
CA THR A 509 16.40 -1.40 40.02
C THR A 509 16.49 -2.11 38.67
N ALA A 510 15.60 -3.06 38.41
CA ALA A 510 15.52 -3.77 37.14
C ALA A 510 15.31 -2.81 35.95
N ALA A 511 14.46 -1.79 36.10
CA ALA A 511 14.25 -0.79 35.08
C ALA A 511 15.54 -0.02 34.76
N ILE A 512 16.26 0.47 35.78
CA ILE A 512 17.51 1.24 35.62
C ILE A 512 18.61 0.39 34.97
N ASP A 513 18.70 -0.89 35.33
CA ASP A 513 19.71 -1.80 34.78
C ASP A 513 19.44 -2.10 33.30
N ARG A 514 18.17 -2.30 32.94
CA ARG A 514 17.72 -2.57 31.55
C ARG A 514 17.75 -1.36 30.62
N MET A 515 17.91 -0.13 31.12
CA MET A 515 17.89 1.09 30.27
C MET A 515 18.91 1.09 29.13
N ASN A 516 20.02 0.37 29.28
CA ASN A 516 21.04 0.27 28.24
C ASN A 516 20.80 -0.88 27.25
N GLU A 517 19.91 -1.81 27.61
CA GLU A 517 19.57 -3.00 26.82
C GLU A 517 18.38 -2.74 25.90
N VAL A 518 17.49 -1.83 26.31
CA VAL A 518 16.26 -1.54 25.58
C VAL A 518 16.45 -0.28 24.74
N SER A 519 16.40 -0.45 23.42
CA SER A 519 16.35 0.68 22.48
C SER A 519 14.90 1.07 22.20
N PHE A 520 14.63 2.37 22.20
CA PHE A 520 13.40 2.90 21.63
C PHE A 520 13.54 2.80 20.11
N GLY A 521 12.82 1.89 19.47
CA GLY A 521 12.86 1.78 18.00
C GLY A 521 12.54 3.13 17.35
N ASP A 522 13.48 3.62 16.53
CA ASP A 522 13.50 4.95 15.90
C ASP A 522 12.56 5.08 14.69
N ALA A 523 11.43 4.37 14.65
CA ALA A 523 10.42 4.64 13.64
C ALA A 523 9.93 6.09 13.85
N ALA A 524 10.36 6.99 12.96
CA ALA A 524 10.18 8.43 13.09
C ALA A 524 8.70 8.79 12.85
N ASP A 525 8.04 8.06 11.97
CA ASP A 525 6.65 8.32 11.56
C ASP A 525 5.62 7.54 12.38
N PHE A 526 4.45 8.14 12.61
CA PHE A 526 3.36 7.48 13.35
C PHE A 526 2.76 6.29 12.58
N THR A 527 2.65 6.40 11.25
CA THR A 527 2.09 5.36 10.38
C THR A 527 2.99 4.13 10.36
N GLU A 528 4.30 4.33 10.27
CA GLU A 528 5.30 3.26 10.35
C GLU A 528 5.19 2.50 11.68
N ARG A 529 5.09 3.22 12.81
CA ARG A 529 4.88 2.61 14.13
C ARG A 529 3.59 1.79 14.22
N LEU A 530 2.52 2.26 13.57
CA LEU A 530 1.24 1.58 13.53
C LEU A 530 1.32 0.31 12.67
N ALA A 531 2.01 0.37 11.52
CA ALA A 531 2.26 -0.77 10.65
C ALA A 531 3.09 -1.85 11.37
N ASP A 532 4.18 -1.46 12.02
CA ASP A 532 5.03 -2.36 12.82
C ASP A 532 4.24 -3.03 13.95
N ALA A 533 3.37 -2.26 14.62
CA ALA A 533 2.51 -2.79 15.68
C ALA A 533 1.54 -3.86 15.15
N PHE A 534 0.95 -3.63 13.97
CA PHE A 534 0.05 -4.62 13.35
C PHE A 534 0.79 -5.85 12.85
N ALA A 535 2.00 -5.69 12.30
CA ALA A 535 2.85 -6.81 11.89
C ALA A 535 3.23 -7.69 13.08
N ALA A 536 3.65 -7.09 14.20
CA ALA A 536 4.05 -7.79 15.41
C ALA A 536 2.89 -8.57 16.07
N ALA A 537 1.66 -8.08 15.93
CA ALA A 537 0.49 -8.69 16.54
C ALA A 537 0.02 -10.00 15.87
N GLY A 538 0.51 -10.34 14.66
CA GLY A 538 -0.08 -11.39 13.82
C GLY A 538 -1.49 -11.01 13.35
N PRO A 539 -2.21 -11.80 12.54
CA PRO A 539 -3.56 -11.45 12.05
C PRO A 539 -4.60 -11.34 13.18
N ASP A 540 -5.66 -10.53 13.00
CA ASP A 540 -6.76 -10.50 13.96
C ASP A 540 -7.48 -11.85 13.90
N LEU A 541 -7.39 -12.66 14.97
CA LEU A 541 -8.07 -13.97 15.06
C LEU A 541 -9.60 -13.85 15.14
N ILE A 542 -10.09 -12.63 15.37
CA ILE A 542 -11.51 -12.29 15.38
C ILE A 542 -11.73 -11.44 14.13
N GLY A 543 -12.27 -12.06 13.08
CA GLY A 543 -12.85 -11.33 11.94
C GLY A 543 -13.99 -10.41 12.41
N PRO A 544 -14.62 -9.59 11.54
CA PRO A 544 -15.84 -8.89 11.92
C PRO A 544 -16.80 -9.90 12.57
N ASP A 545 -17.26 -9.59 13.79
CA ASP A 545 -17.92 -10.56 14.70
C ASP A 545 -18.92 -11.39 13.91
N PHE A 546 -18.67 -12.70 13.79
CA PHE A 546 -19.59 -13.63 13.13
C PHE A 546 -20.96 -13.60 13.84
N GLU A 547 -20.99 -13.27 15.13
CA GLU A 547 -22.22 -13.01 15.91
C GLU A 547 -22.93 -11.70 15.48
N GLU A 548 -22.22 -10.64 15.12
CA GLU A 548 -22.80 -9.36 14.68
C GLU A 548 -23.34 -9.46 13.23
N VAL A 549 -22.70 -10.28 12.40
CA VAL A 549 -23.23 -10.69 11.09
C VAL A 549 -24.47 -11.58 11.24
N LEU A 550 -24.53 -12.46 12.25
CA LEU A 550 -25.72 -13.28 12.52
C LEU A 550 -26.88 -12.47 13.12
N GLU A 551 -26.61 -11.44 13.92
CA GLU A 551 -27.64 -10.55 14.49
C GLU A 551 -28.19 -9.54 13.46
N SER A 552 -27.45 -9.24 12.39
CA SER A 552 -27.89 -8.36 11.30
C SER A 552 -28.64 -9.09 10.17
N VAL A 553 -28.70 -10.42 10.19
CA VAL A 553 -29.56 -11.20 9.30
C VAL A 553 -30.97 -11.25 9.91
N ASP A 554 -31.89 -10.47 9.31
CA ASP A 554 -33.33 -10.54 9.61
C ASP A 554 -33.89 -11.89 9.14
N LEU A 555 -33.74 -12.90 10.00
CA LEU A 555 -34.42 -14.18 9.88
C LEU A 555 -35.90 -13.90 10.12
N GLY A 556 -36.63 -13.59 9.04
CA GLY A 556 -38.04 -13.21 9.09
C GLY A 556 -38.92 -14.11 9.97
N PRO A 557 -40.13 -13.66 10.35
CA PRO A 557 -40.90 -14.25 11.43
C PRO A 557 -41.20 -15.73 11.20
N GLY A 558 -40.48 -16.60 11.91
CA GLY A 558 -40.69 -18.05 11.90
C GLY A 558 -39.44 -18.92 11.77
N ALA A 559 -38.26 -18.36 11.47
CA ALA A 559 -37.02 -19.14 11.40
C ALA A 559 -36.40 -19.34 12.80
N SER A 560 -36.23 -20.61 13.20
CA SER A 560 -35.58 -21.01 14.45
C SER A 560 -34.13 -21.41 14.20
N MET A 561 -33.23 -21.05 15.11
CA MET A 561 -31.80 -21.43 15.04
C MET A 561 -31.57 -22.96 14.96
N SER A 562 -32.58 -23.76 15.33
CA SER A 562 -32.56 -25.23 15.20
C SER A 562 -32.54 -25.75 13.76
N ASP A 563 -32.92 -24.94 12.78
CA ASP A 563 -33.05 -25.38 11.39
C ASP A 563 -31.71 -25.33 10.62
N LEU A 564 -30.64 -24.83 11.27
CA LEU A 564 -29.29 -24.72 10.70
C LEU A 564 -28.31 -25.83 11.16
N GLU A 565 -28.72 -26.76 12.02
CA GLU A 565 -27.83 -27.80 12.60
C GLU A 565 -27.80 -29.15 11.86
N THR A 566 -28.32 -29.25 10.64
CA THR A 566 -28.26 -30.52 9.87
C THR A 566 -27.62 -30.32 8.50
N ASP A 567 -26.28 -30.38 8.46
CA ASP A 567 -25.47 -30.98 7.38
C ASP A 567 -23.97 -30.56 7.47
N VAL A 568 -23.35 -30.72 8.64
CA VAL A 568 -21.87 -30.74 8.72
C VAL A 568 -21.43 -32.07 9.29
N ASN A 569 -21.05 -32.96 8.39
CA ASN A 569 -20.50 -34.28 8.68
C ASN A 569 -19.08 -34.10 9.24
N LEU A 570 -18.95 -34.03 10.57
CA LEU A 570 -17.68 -33.93 11.31
C LEU A 570 -17.14 -35.32 11.67
N ASP A 571 -16.93 -36.17 10.67
CA ASP A 571 -16.13 -37.39 10.83
C ASP A 571 -14.74 -37.14 10.22
N GLY A 572 -13.77 -36.84 11.09
CA GLY A 572 -12.34 -36.90 10.74
C GLY A 572 -11.52 -35.70 11.15
N LEU A 573 -11.40 -35.43 12.45
CA LEU A 573 -10.29 -34.63 13.01
C LEU A 573 -9.89 -35.21 14.37
N ASP A 574 -9.12 -36.30 14.33
CA ASP A 574 -8.16 -36.68 15.36
C ASP A 574 -6.82 -36.82 14.62
N GLU A 575 -6.08 -35.71 14.48
CA GLU A 575 -4.61 -35.62 14.41
C GLU A 575 -4.15 -34.15 14.38
#